data_AF-A0A6M1U4Z4-F1
#
_entry.id   AF-A0A6M1U4Z4-F1
#
_cell.length_a   1.000
_cell.length_b   1.000
_cell.length_c   1.000
_cell.angle_alpha   90.00
_cell.angle_beta   90.00
_cell.angle_gamma   90.00
#
_symmetry.space_group_name_H-M   'P 1'
#
loop_
_entity.id
_entity.type
_entity.pdbx_description
1 polymer ?
#
loop_
_entity_poly.entity_id
_entity_poly.type
_entity_poly.pdbx_seq_one_letter_code
_entity_poly.pdbx_strand_id
1 'polypeptide(L)'
;MYTLLPVLIDYELQQKQEEGCDISAIRQEFHAWLKRKGCSIREVFYAIRDQELQYEEEDDQTLLPLYDRLLSLTNEEEARRHPAALDAILAVADLQQTEGIRQAALEKDHLYERIYGGWLGRAAGCTLGKPVELWPHDRVISYLQLARAYPLNDYIPGLNPMPEGYRFKDEYHGAIKGEVNGAPRDDDMDYAILNLQVLDRCGEGFTTADIGQEWLRHMPYKLVYTAERVTYKNLINGVLPPESATYRNPYREWIGAQIRADLWGWVNPGNPLGAVTMAYRDATLSHTGNGVYGALWIAAMIASAFVCEDVEAIIRHGLAFVPKDSRFAAAIRQVIDWYHRYPDWRDCLQRIHEQYGTYHTVHTLNNAAVVAMSLLYSGGDFEKGITIAVMAGWDTDCNGASVGSVLGVRNGAAQLPPKWTAPLQDTISTLIVSDRRVTLSSLARRTTEHAIQILERRECRA
;
A
#
# COMPACT_ATOMS: atom_id res chain seq x y z
N MET A 1 -5.30 -20.01 7.15
CA MET A 1 -3.88 -20.29 6.89
C MET A 1 -2.97 -19.17 7.37
N TYR A 2 -3.09 -17.92 6.87
CA TYR A 2 -2.26 -16.78 7.32
C TYR A 2 -2.28 -16.46 8.82
N THR A 3 -3.28 -16.95 9.56
CA THR A 3 -3.44 -16.72 11.00
C THR A 3 -3.16 -17.98 11.84
N LEU A 4 -2.55 -19.02 11.24
CA LEU A 4 -2.13 -20.24 11.96
C LEU A 4 -0.82 -19.95 12.70
N LEU A 5 -0.68 -20.48 13.91
CA LEU A 5 0.43 -20.18 14.80
C LEU A 5 1.83 -20.40 14.18
N PRO A 6 2.16 -21.54 13.55
CA PRO A 6 3.49 -21.74 12.97
C PRO A 6 3.76 -20.77 11.80
N VAL A 7 2.74 -20.36 11.05
CA VAL A 7 2.87 -19.32 10.00
C VAL A 7 3.17 -17.96 10.63
N LEU A 8 2.47 -17.60 11.71
CA LEU A 8 2.71 -16.35 12.42
C LEU A 8 4.12 -16.29 13.02
N ILE A 9 4.63 -17.41 13.57
CA ILE A 9 5.99 -17.50 14.11
C ILE A 9 7.04 -17.32 13.01
N ASP A 10 6.86 -17.97 11.85
CA ASP A 10 7.78 -17.87 10.71
C ASP A 10 7.93 -16.41 10.25
N TYR A 11 6.80 -15.73 10.04
CA TYR A 11 6.81 -14.32 9.66
C TYR A 11 7.21 -13.38 10.80
N GLU A 12 6.91 -13.68 12.06
CA GLU A 12 7.40 -12.85 13.17
C GLU A 12 8.92 -12.97 13.33
N LEU A 13 9.51 -14.15 13.06
CA LEU A 13 10.96 -14.32 13.03
C LEU A 13 11.58 -13.44 11.95
N GLN A 14 10.95 -13.33 10.78
CA GLN A 14 11.38 -12.43 9.73
C GLN A 14 11.24 -10.96 10.17
N GLN A 15 10.06 -10.55 10.64
CA GLN A 15 9.78 -9.18 11.07
C GLN A 15 10.73 -8.74 12.20
N LYS A 16 11.01 -9.61 13.19
CA LYS A 16 11.97 -9.33 14.27
C LYS A 16 13.40 -9.22 13.76
N GLN A 17 13.79 -10.01 12.75
CA GLN A 17 15.08 -9.86 12.10
C GLN A 17 15.20 -8.50 11.40
N GLU A 18 14.14 -8.09 10.70
CA GLU A 18 14.06 -6.81 10.00
C GLU A 18 14.10 -5.62 10.98
N GLU A 19 13.55 -5.78 12.18
CA GLU A 19 13.65 -4.86 13.33
C GLU A 19 15.00 -4.94 14.05
N GLY A 20 15.95 -5.75 13.55
CA GLY A 20 17.30 -5.87 14.12
C GLY A 20 17.36 -6.57 15.47
N CYS A 21 16.38 -7.42 15.82
CA CYS A 21 16.43 -8.25 17.02
C CYS A 21 17.32 -9.49 16.81
N ASP A 22 18.00 -9.94 17.87
CA ASP A 22 18.66 -11.25 17.85
C ASP A 22 17.64 -12.36 18.08
N ILE A 23 17.36 -13.10 17.02
CA ILE A 23 16.39 -14.20 16.98
C ILE A 23 17.07 -15.57 16.92
N SER A 24 18.39 -15.64 17.00
CA SER A 24 19.16 -16.83 16.64
C SER A 24 18.73 -18.07 17.44
N ALA A 25 18.55 -17.93 18.75
CA ALA A 25 18.11 -19.02 19.62
C ALA A 25 16.67 -19.48 19.32
N ILE A 26 15.73 -18.54 19.21
CA ILE A 26 14.32 -18.84 18.95
C ILE A 26 14.16 -19.47 17.56
N ARG A 27 14.87 -18.98 16.55
CA ARG A 27 14.89 -19.55 15.20
C ARG A 27 15.38 -20.99 15.20
N GLN A 28 16.43 -21.31 15.95
CA GLN A 28 16.92 -22.68 16.08
C GLN A 28 15.87 -23.60 16.73
N GLU A 29 15.20 -23.15 17.78
CA GLU A 29 14.11 -23.91 18.43
C GLU A 29 12.94 -24.17 17.48
N PHE A 30 12.53 -23.15 16.72
CA PHE A 30 11.44 -23.27 15.74
C PHE A 30 11.82 -24.20 14.58
N HIS A 31 13.03 -24.07 14.03
CA HIS A 31 13.55 -24.98 13.00
C HIS A 31 13.65 -26.42 13.50
N ALA A 32 14.01 -26.63 14.76
CA ALA A 32 14.01 -27.96 15.35
C ALA A 32 12.59 -28.56 15.44
N TRP A 33 11.58 -27.74 15.74
CA TRP A 33 10.17 -28.17 15.67
C TRP A 33 9.75 -28.51 14.24
N LEU A 34 10.03 -27.66 13.25
CA LEU A 34 9.74 -27.93 11.84
C LEU A 34 10.37 -29.25 11.35
N LYS A 35 11.63 -29.48 11.71
CA LYS A 35 12.34 -30.72 11.37
C LYS A 35 11.70 -31.96 11.99
N ARG A 36 11.21 -31.87 13.24
CA ARG A 36 10.47 -32.98 13.89
C ARG A 36 9.16 -33.29 13.17
N LYS A 37 8.53 -32.29 12.56
CA LYS A 37 7.33 -32.45 11.74
C LYS A 37 7.60 -32.88 10.30
N GLY A 38 8.85 -33.17 9.95
CA GLY A 38 9.23 -33.63 8.60
C GLY A 38 9.23 -32.52 7.55
N CYS A 39 9.08 -31.26 7.95
CA CYS A 39 9.09 -30.13 7.03
C CYS A 39 10.54 -29.71 6.71
N SER A 40 10.92 -29.74 5.44
CA SER A 40 12.12 -29.05 4.94
C SER A 40 11.81 -27.56 4.82
N ILE A 41 12.73 -26.67 5.24
CA ILE A 41 12.57 -25.21 5.43
C ILE A 41 12.14 -24.47 4.14
N ARG A 42 10.88 -24.66 3.76
CA ARG A 42 10.17 -23.91 2.73
C ARG A 42 9.07 -23.17 3.48
N GLU A 43 8.89 -21.88 3.17
CA GLU A 43 7.96 -20.96 3.85
C GLU A 43 6.76 -21.68 4.44
N VAL A 44 6.60 -21.62 5.76
CA VAL A 44 5.74 -22.53 6.54
C VAL A 44 4.30 -22.52 6.01
N PHE A 45 3.86 -21.38 5.49
CA PHE A 45 2.59 -21.22 4.80
C PHE A 45 2.39 -22.21 3.65
N TYR A 46 3.37 -22.35 2.75
CA TYR A 46 3.29 -23.25 1.59
C TYR A 46 3.40 -24.71 2.00
N ALA A 47 4.27 -25.02 2.97
CA ALA A 47 4.35 -26.38 3.50
C ALA A 47 2.99 -26.85 4.07
N ILE A 48 2.26 -25.98 4.78
CA ILE A 48 0.91 -26.30 5.26
C ILE A 48 -0.09 -26.40 4.10
N ARG A 49 -0.07 -25.43 3.18
CA ARG A 49 -0.99 -25.40 2.02
C ARG A 49 -0.87 -26.66 1.16
N ASP A 50 0.37 -27.10 0.92
CA ASP A 50 0.71 -28.23 0.06
C ASP A 50 0.71 -29.56 0.83
N GLN A 51 0.25 -29.54 2.09
CA GLN A 51 0.12 -30.69 2.99
C GLN A 51 1.44 -31.41 3.31
N GLU A 52 2.58 -30.71 3.14
CA GLU A 52 3.92 -31.16 3.54
C GLU A 52 4.14 -31.04 5.06
N LEU A 53 3.43 -30.11 5.72
CA LEU A 53 3.45 -29.90 7.17
C LEU A 53 2.05 -30.04 7.76
N GLN A 54 1.90 -30.97 8.71
CA GLN A 54 0.69 -31.12 9.52
C GLN A 54 0.84 -30.41 10.87
N TYR A 55 -0.12 -29.53 11.18
CA TYR A 55 -0.19 -28.76 12.41
C TYR A 55 -1.44 -29.17 13.19
N GLU A 56 -1.24 -29.57 14.45
CA GLU A 56 -2.27 -30.10 15.36
C GLU A 56 -2.38 -29.19 16.60
N GLU A 57 -3.48 -29.28 17.34
CA GLU A 57 -3.72 -28.42 18.51
C GLU A 57 -2.68 -28.65 19.62
N GLU A 58 -2.18 -29.87 19.77
CA GLU A 58 -1.14 -30.23 20.74
C GLU A 58 0.20 -29.50 20.48
N ASP A 59 0.45 -29.06 19.24
CA ASP A 59 1.66 -28.29 18.91
C ASP A 59 1.70 -26.92 19.61
N ASP A 60 0.54 -26.37 19.98
CA ASP A 60 0.43 -25.08 20.66
C ASP A 60 1.15 -25.08 22.01
N GLN A 61 1.23 -26.24 22.69
CA GLN A 61 1.98 -26.38 23.93
C GLN A 61 3.49 -26.10 23.76
N THR A 62 4.02 -26.34 22.56
CA THR A 62 5.41 -26.04 22.21
C THR A 62 5.55 -24.65 21.59
N LEU A 63 4.63 -24.29 20.69
CA LEU A 63 4.76 -23.09 19.87
C LEU A 63 4.34 -21.80 20.59
N LEU A 64 3.35 -21.82 21.47
CA LEU A 64 2.90 -20.61 22.16
C LEU A 64 3.99 -20.00 23.06
N PRO A 65 4.70 -20.77 23.92
CA PRO A 65 5.78 -20.20 24.73
C PRO A 65 6.94 -19.66 23.89
N LEU A 66 7.23 -20.30 22.76
CA LEU A 66 8.23 -19.84 21.80
C LEU A 66 7.80 -18.51 21.19
N TYR A 67 6.53 -18.40 20.78
CA TYR A 67 6.00 -17.18 20.20
C TYR A 67 5.96 -16.03 21.20
N ASP A 68 5.54 -16.27 22.44
CA ASP A 68 5.49 -15.23 23.47
C ASP A 68 6.89 -14.69 23.79
N ARG A 69 7.92 -15.57 23.80
CA ARG A 69 9.34 -15.15 23.89
C ARG A 69 9.76 -14.30 22.69
N LEU A 70 9.36 -14.69 21.48
CA LEU A 70 9.67 -13.97 20.25
C LEU A 70 9.06 -12.56 20.26
N LEU A 71 7.81 -12.43 20.68
CA LEU A 71 7.11 -11.15 20.78
C LEU A 71 7.73 -10.22 21.83
N SER A 72 8.38 -10.78 22.87
CA SER A 72 9.07 -10.00 23.89
C SER A 72 10.41 -9.38 23.44
N LEU A 73 10.94 -9.81 22.29
CA LEU A 73 12.18 -9.27 21.77
C LEU A 73 11.98 -7.84 21.27
N THR A 74 12.87 -6.95 21.67
CA THR A 74 12.90 -5.56 21.23
C THR A 74 14.33 -5.13 20.92
N ASN A 75 14.47 -4.27 19.92
CA ASN A 75 15.69 -3.50 19.68
C ASN A 75 15.38 -2.03 20.03
N GLU A 76 15.94 -1.54 21.14
CA GLU A 76 15.66 -0.19 21.65
C GLU A 76 16.21 0.92 20.74
N GLU A 77 17.29 0.67 20.00
CA GLU A 77 17.80 1.63 19.03
C GLU A 77 16.85 1.76 17.85
N GLU A 78 16.38 0.62 17.33
CA GLU A 78 15.41 0.58 16.24
C GLU A 78 14.08 1.24 16.64
N ALA A 79 13.56 0.91 17.82
CA ALA A 79 12.34 1.49 18.35
C ALA A 79 12.43 3.02 18.51
N ARG A 80 13.59 3.57 18.89
CA ARG A 80 13.82 5.02 18.96
C ARG A 80 13.80 5.69 17.58
N ARG A 81 14.24 4.99 16.53
CA ARG A 81 14.19 5.48 15.15
C ARG A 81 12.81 5.35 14.51
N HIS A 82 11.94 4.53 15.09
CA HIS A 82 10.58 4.25 14.60
C HIS A 82 9.52 4.57 15.67
N PRO A 83 9.38 5.84 16.10
CA PRO A 83 8.34 6.23 17.05
C PRO A 83 6.94 5.88 16.53
N ALA A 84 6.08 5.40 17.42
CA ALA A 84 4.72 4.96 17.08
C ALA A 84 3.68 6.08 17.16
N ALA A 85 3.76 6.95 18.18
CA ALA A 85 2.77 8.00 18.41
C ALA A 85 2.92 9.15 17.40
N LEU A 86 1.82 9.70 16.89
CA LEU A 86 1.84 10.75 15.87
C LEU A 86 2.63 11.99 16.29
N ASP A 87 2.46 12.46 17.52
CA ASP A 87 3.22 13.58 18.08
C ASP A 87 4.73 13.30 18.14
N ALA A 88 5.11 12.08 18.53
CA ALA A 88 6.50 11.65 18.54
C ALA A 88 7.08 11.52 17.11
N ILE A 89 6.29 11.03 16.14
CA ILE A 89 6.64 10.99 14.72
C ILE A 89 6.92 12.41 14.21
N LEU A 90 5.97 13.32 14.40
CA LEU A 90 6.06 14.70 13.91
C LEU A 90 7.20 15.49 14.57
N ALA A 91 7.54 15.17 15.83
CA ALA A 91 8.65 15.82 16.54
C ALA A 91 10.04 15.52 15.93
N VAL A 92 10.20 14.40 15.23
CA VAL A 92 11.46 13.99 14.60
C VAL A 92 11.39 13.98 13.06
N ALA A 93 10.26 14.41 12.51
CA ALA A 93 10.06 14.58 11.07
C ALA A 93 10.63 15.92 10.58
N ASP A 94 10.80 16.08 9.26
CA ASP A 94 11.39 17.28 8.65
C ASP A 94 10.33 18.20 8.06
N LEU A 95 9.46 18.73 8.93
CA LEU A 95 8.30 19.53 8.52
C LEU A 95 8.66 20.84 7.81
N GLN A 96 9.90 21.31 7.95
CA GLN A 96 10.40 22.52 7.28
C GLN A 96 10.33 22.41 5.75
N GLN A 97 10.43 21.19 5.21
CA GLN A 97 10.28 20.96 3.76
C GLN A 97 8.89 21.30 3.22
N THR A 98 7.89 21.52 4.10
CA THR A 98 6.51 21.85 3.72
C THR A 98 6.17 23.33 3.85
N GLU A 99 7.13 24.16 4.27
CA GLU A 99 7.03 25.62 4.42
C GLU A 99 6.94 26.31 3.04
N GLY A 100 5.80 26.15 2.36
CA GLY A 100 5.54 26.74 1.05
C GLY A 100 4.25 26.23 0.41
N ILE A 101 3.84 25.00 0.76
CA ILE A 101 2.59 24.37 0.29
C ILE A 101 1.35 25.17 0.73
N ARG A 102 1.42 25.83 1.90
CA ARG A 102 0.27 26.47 2.56
C ARG A 102 -0.30 27.71 1.84
N GLN A 103 0.31 28.18 0.75
CA GLN A 103 -0.01 29.48 0.14
C GLN A 103 -0.57 29.43 -1.29
N ALA A 104 -0.66 28.26 -1.92
CA ALA A 104 -1.25 28.16 -3.26
C ALA A 104 -2.78 28.26 -3.16
N ALA A 105 -3.37 29.21 -3.89
CA ALA A 105 -4.83 29.32 -3.99
C ALA A 105 -5.38 28.11 -4.75
N LEU A 106 -6.21 27.31 -4.08
CA LEU A 106 -6.93 26.20 -4.70
C LEU A 106 -8.24 26.72 -5.26
N GLU A 107 -8.39 26.69 -6.58
CA GLU A 107 -9.67 26.97 -7.20
C GLU A 107 -10.63 25.81 -6.97
N LYS A 108 -11.72 26.06 -6.23
CA LYS A 108 -12.72 25.05 -5.85
C LYS A 108 -13.29 24.32 -7.08
N ASP A 109 -13.43 25.02 -8.21
CA ASP A 109 -13.97 24.48 -9.46
C ASP A 109 -13.03 23.42 -10.10
N HIS A 110 -11.73 23.46 -9.79
CA HIS A 110 -10.75 22.48 -10.28
C HIS A 110 -10.56 21.28 -9.32
N LEU A 111 -11.13 21.31 -8.11
CA LEU A 111 -10.99 20.22 -7.14
C LEU A 111 -11.62 18.92 -7.64
N TYR A 112 -12.82 18.99 -8.20
CA TYR A 112 -13.48 17.80 -8.75
C TYR A 112 -12.65 17.16 -9.86
N GLU A 113 -12.09 17.97 -10.75
CA GLU A 113 -11.32 17.52 -11.90
C GLU A 113 -10.06 16.75 -11.46
N ARG A 114 -9.34 17.26 -10.45
CA ARG A 114 -8.15 16.62 -9.87
C ARG A 114 -8.49 15.40 -9.00
N ILE A 115 -9.53 15.49 -8.18
CA ILE A 115 -10.00 14.35 -7.37
C ILE A 115 -10.48 13.20 -8.27
N TYR A 116 -11.21 13.51 -9.34
CA TYR A 116 -11.62 12.53 -10.33
C TYR A 116 -10.42 11.95 -11.08
N GLY A 117 -9.41 12.78 -11.37
CA GLY A 117 -8.12 12.34 -11.88
C GLY A 117 -7.45 11.33 -10.96
N GLY A 118 -7.45 11.57 -9.65
CA GLY A 118 -6.97 10.62 -8.64
C GLY A 118 -7.70 9.28 -8.66
N TRP A 119 -9.03 9.29 -8.67
CA TRP A 119 -9.84 8.06 -8.77
C TRP A 119 -9.61 7.29 -10.06
N LEU A 120 -9.60 7.96 -11.22
CA LEU A 120 -9.33 7.36 -12.52
C LEU A 120 -7.91 6.81 -12.61
N GLY A 121 -6.94 7.58 -12.14
CA GLY A 121 -5.54 7.22 -12.17
C GLY A 121 -5.25 6.00 -11.30
N ARG A 122 -5.78 5.98 -10.07
CA ARG A 122 -5.71 4.83 -9.17
C ARG A 122 -6.34 3.59 -9.81
N ALA A 123 -7.55 3.72 -10.34
CA ALA A 123 -8.27 2.61 -10.97
C ALA A 123 -7.53 2.06 -12.20
N ALA A 124 -7.00 2.93 -13.06
CA ALA A 124 -6.26 2.53 -14.25
C ALA A 124 -4.95 1.80 -13.89
N GLY A 125 -4.19 2.33 -12.92
CA GLY A 125 -2.95 1.72 -12.45
C GLY A 125 -3.16 0.36 -11.77
N CYS A 126 -4.17 0.27 -10.88
CA CYS A 126 -4.60 -0.97 -10.24
C CYS A 126 -4.98 -2.03 -11.29
N THR A 127 -5.87 -1.66 -12.23
CA THR A 127 -6.32 -2.55 -13.31
C THR A 127 -5.16 -3.02 -14.18
N LEU A 128 -4.20 -2.15 -14.49
CA LEU A 128 -3.02 -2.50 -15.28
C LEU A 128 -2.12 -3.53 -14.59
N GLY A 129 -1.91 -3.38 -13.28
CA GLY A 129 -1.02 -4.23 -12.50
C GLY A 129 -1.60 -5.58 -12.13
N LYS A 130 -2.93 -5.68 -12.02
CA LYS A 130 -3.64 -6.86 -11.50
C LYS A 130 -3.27 -8.20 -12.16
N PRO A 131 -3.11 -8.33 -13.49
CA PRO A 131 -2.81 -9.63 -14.11
C PRO A 131 -1.48 -10.24 -13.67
N VAL A 132 -0.49 -9.38 -13.35
CA VAL A 132 0.89 -9.78 -13.05
C VAL A 132 1.27 -9.53 -11.59
N GLU A 133 0.27 -9.33 -10.73
CA GLU A 133 0.45 -9.13 -9.30
C GLU A 133 1.30 -10.24 -8.66
N LEU A 134 2.26 -9.84 -7.83
CA LEU A 134 3.28 -10.66 -7.16
C LEU A 134 4.33 -11.28 -8.09
N TRP A 135 4.36 -10.95 -9.38
CA TRP A 135 5.41 -11.45 -10.26
C TRP A 135 6.71 -10.65 -10.08
N PRO A 136 7.88 -11.30 -10.05
CA PRO A 136 9.15 -10.58 -10.08
C PRO A 136 9.34 -9.89 -11.44
N HIS A 137 10.12 -8.80 -11.45
CA HIS A 137 10.46 -8.00 -12.64
C HIS A 137 10.73 -8.86 -13.88
N ASP A 138 11.68 -9.80 -13.79
CA ASP A 138 12.09 -10.63 -14.93
C ASP A 138 10.95 -11.46 -15.52
N ARG A 139 10.01 -11.90 -14.67
CA ARG A 139 8.82 -12.66 -15.12
C ARG A 139 7.83 -11.75 -15.83
N VAL A 140 7.65 -10.51 -15.37
CA VAL A 140 6.82 -9.51 -16.07
C VAL A 140 7.42 -9.21 -17.44
N ILE A 141 8.73 -8.91 -17.51
CA ILE A 141 9.38 -8.56 -18.77
C ILE A 141 9.35 -9.70 -19.78
N SER A 142 9.69 -10.92 -19.35
CA SER A 142 9.68 -12.09 -20.23
C SER A 142 8.28 -12.42 -20.75
N TYR A 143 7.23 -12.27 -19.93
CA TYR A 143 5.85 -12.39 -20.39
C TYR A 143 5.49 -11.34 -21.45
N LEU A 144 5.82 -10.06 -21.20
CA LEU A 144 5.54 -8.97 -22.13
C LEU A 144 6.28 -9.15 -23.47
N GLN A 145 7.48 -9.70 -23.46
CA GLN A 145 8.22 -10.04 -24.69
C GLN A 145 7.53 -11.17 -25.47
N LEU A 146 7.11 -12.25 -24.80
CA LEU A 146 6.33 -13.33 -25.41
C LEU A 146 5.03 -12.80 -26.04
N ALA A 147 4.38 -11.86 -25.36
CA ALA A 147 3.15 -11.23 -25.83
C ALA A 147 3.35 -10.10 -26.85
N ARG A 148 4.61 -9.78 -27.23
CA ARG A 148 4.97 -8.65 -28.11
C ARG A 148 4.41 -7.31 -27.61
N ALA A 149 4.39 -7.13 -26.30
CA ALA A 149 3.88 -5.96 -25.58
C ALA A 149 4.98 -5.27 -24.75
N TYR A 150 6.26 -5.56 -24.99
CA TYR A 150 7.39 -4.87 -24.38
C TYR A 150 7.97 -3.80 -25.34
N PRO A 151 8.22 -2.55 -24.87
CA PRO A 151 7.87 -2.03 -23.55
C PRO A 151 6.35 -1.87 -23.39
N LEU A 152 5.87 -1.98 -22.14
CA LEU A 152 4.44 -1.87 -21.81
C LEU A 152 3.91 -0.49 -22.19
N ASN A 153 2.84 -0.45 -22.99
CA ASN A 153 2.23 0.79 -23.48
C ASN A 153 0.69 0.74 -23.58
N ASP A 154 0.09 -0.34 -23.07
CA ASP A 154 -1.35 -0.61 -23.05
C ASP A 154 -1.61 -1.64 -21.93
N TYR A 155 -2.87 -1.99 -21.69
CA TYR A 155 -3.20 -3.09 -20.78
C TYR A 155 -2.48 -4.39 -21.18
N ILE A 156 -2.23 -5.26 -20.20
CA ILE A 156 -1.49 -6.50 -20.42
C ILE A 156 -2.36 -7.44 -21.27
N PRO A 157 -1.89 -7.91 -22.44
CA PRO A 157 -2.64 -8.86 -23.25
C PRO A 157 -2.67 -10.24 -22.60
N GLY A 158 -3.81 -10.94 -22.68
CA GLY A 158 -3.89 -12.36 -22.38
C GLY A 158 -3.43 -13.20 -23.57
N LEU A 159 -2.61 -14.22 -23.33
CA LEU A 159 -2.17 -15.19 -24.33
C LEU A 159 -3.01 -16.47 -24.25
N ASN A 160 -3.48 -16.95 -25.41
CA ASN A 160 -4.20 -18.21 -25.54
C ASN A 160 -3.61 -19.04 -26.70
N PRO A 161 -2.98 -20.20 -26.43
CA PRO A 161 -2.78 -20.78 -25.11
C PRO A 161 -1.83 -19.94 -24.23
N MET A 162 -2.00 -20.02 -22.91
CA MET A 162 -1.07 -19.40 -21.96
C MET A 162 0.30 -20.10 -22.05
N PRO A 163 1.42 -19.36 -22.13
CA PRO A 163 2.74 -19.98 -22.21
C PRO A 163 3.06 -20.82 -20.96
N GLU A 164 3.85 -21.88 -21.15
CA GLU A 164 4.29 -22.76 -20.07
C GLU A 164 5.00 -21.96 -18.97
N GLY A 165 4.66 -22.24 -17.70
CA GLY A 165 5.23 -21.56 -16.54
C GLY A 165 4.59 -20.20 -16.22
N TYR A 166 3.60 -19.74 -16.99
CA TYR A 166 2.84 -18.52 -16.70
C TYR A 166 1.41 -18.83 -16.29
N ARG A 167 0.92 -18.13 -15.27
CA ARG A 167 -0.46 -18.20 -14.82
C ARG A 167 -0.83 -16.90 -14.12
N PHE A 168 -1.83 -16.19 -14.66
CA PHE A 168 -2.47 -15.08 -13.95
C PHE A 168 -3.24 -15.60 -12.74
N LYS A 169 -3.38 -14.77 -11.70
CA LYS A 169 -4.26 -15.07 -10.57
C LYS A 169 -5.70 -15.21 -11.04
N ASP A 170 -6.52 -16.00 -10.36
CA ASP A 170 -7.88 -16.32 -10.82
C ASP A 170 -8.79 -15.06 -10.94
N GLU A 171 -8.51 -13.98 -10.19
CA GLU A 171 -9.27 -12.72 -10.25
C GLU A 171 -8.83 -11.74 -11.37
N TYR A 172 -8.00 -12.14 -12.34
CA TYR A 172 -7.51 -11.27 -13.42
C TYR A 172 -8.57 -10.84 -14.46
N HIS A 173 -9.73 -11.49 -14.48
CA HIS A 173 -10.77 -11.25 -15.49
C HIS A 173 -11.24 -9.80 -15.46
N GLY A 174 -11.30 -9.18 -16.65
CA GLY A 174 -11.62 -7.76 -16.79
C GLY A 174 -10.43 -6.81 -16.54
N ALA A 175 -9.22 -7.32 -16.37
CA ALA A 175 -7.99 -6.52 -16.20
C ALA A 175 -7.00 -6.63 -17.37
N ILE A 176 -7.29 -7.45 -18.37
CA ILE A 176 -6.41 -7.66 -19.53
C ILE A 176 -6.90 -6.91 -20.77
N LYS A 177 -5.98 -6.63 -21.68
CA LYS A 177 -6.24 -5.89 -22.92
C LYS A 177 -7.38 -6.51 -23.71
N GLY A 178 -8.35 -5.68 -24.08
CA GLY A 178 -9.54 -6.09 -24.81
C GLY A 178 -10.68 -6.65 -23.94
N GLU A 179 -10.43 -6.91 -22.64
CA GLU A 179 -11.45 -7.39 -21.70
C GLU A 179 -11.80 -6.39 -20.60
N VAL A 180 -11.05 -5.28 -20.48
CA VAL A 180 -11.36 -4.23 -19.50
C VAL A 180 -12.74 -3.61 -19.80
N ASN A 181 -13.65 -3.75 -18.82
CA ASN A 181 -15.06 -3.37 -18.92
C ASN A 181 -15.57 -2.86 -17.57
N GLY A 182 -14.95 -1.79 -17.08
CA GLY A 182 -15.01 -1.45 -15.66
C GLY A 182 -13.67 -1.68 -14.96
N ALA A 183 -13.40 -0.92 -13.90
CA ALA A 183 -12.39 -1.30 -12.93
C ALA A 183 -12.85 -2.59 -12.23
N PRO A 184 -12.10 -3.70 -12.37
CA PRO A 184 -12.41 -4.94 -11.66
C PRO A 184 -12.27 -4.71 -10.15
N ARG A 185 -12.88 -5.59 -9.35
CA ARG A 185 -12.77 -5.49 -7.90
C ARG A 185 -11.33 -5.73 -7.48
N ASP A 186 -10.88 -4.89 -6.57
CA ASP A 186 -9.57 -4.94 -5.95
C ASP A 186 -9.63 -4.36 -4.53
N ASP A 187 -8.85 -4.88 -3.59
CA ASP A 187 -8.81 -4.31 -2.23
C ASP A 187 -8.23 -2.91 -2.19
N ASP A 188 -7.31 -2.58 -3.11
CA ASP A 188 -6.82 -1.21 -3.33
C ASP A 188 -7.96 -0.21 -3.50
N MET A 189 -9.03 -0.63 -4.17
CA MET A 189 -10.17 0.23 -4.43
C MET A 189 -11.25 0.10 -3.35
N ASP A 190 -11.45 -1.09 -2.80
CA ASP A 190 -12.41 -1.32 -1.72
C ASP A 190 -12.08 -0.45 -0.49
N TYR A 191 -10.80 -0.32 -0.12
CA TYR A 191 -10.42 0.51 1.02
C TYR A 191 -10.65 2.00 0.80
N ALA A 192 -10.41 2.52 -0.42
CA ALA A 192 -10.72 3.91 -0.74
C ALA A 192 -12.23 4.21 -0.63
N ILE A 193 -13.06 3.26 -1.07
CA ILE A 193 -14.53 3.34 -0.95
C ILE A 193 -14.96 3.24 0.51
N LEU A 194 -14.39 2.31 1.28
CA LEU A 194 -14.69 2.13 2.70
C LEU A 194 -14.31 3.36 3.53
N ASN A 195 -13.13 3.93 3.28
CA ASN A 195 -12.67 5.14 3.96
C ASN A 195 -13.58 6.35 3.63
N LEU A 196 -14.18 6.39 2.43
CA LEU A 196 -15.15 7.43 2.08
C LEU A 196 -16.44 7.27 2.89
N GLN A 197 -16.89 6.02 3.11
CA GLN A 197 -18.03 5.74 3.99
C GLN A 197 -17.76 6.11 5.44
N VAL A 198 -16.51 5.96 5.92
CA VAL A 198 -16.12 6.45 7.25
C VAL A 198 -16.32 7.96 7.34
N LEU A 199 -15.87 8.72 6.34
CA LEU A 199 -16.08 10.18 6.32
C LEU A 199 -17.56 10.55 6.25
N ASP A 200 -18.35 9.86 5.43
CA ASP A 200 -19.79 10.12 5.33
C ASP A 200 -20.50 9.96 6.69
N ARG A 201 -20.06 8.99 7.49
CA ARG A 201 -20.71 8.63 8.75
C ARG A 201 -20.17 9.36 9.97
N CYS A 202 -18.85 9.49 10.04
CA CYS A 202 -18.12 9.95 11.22
C CYS A 202 -17.52 11.35 11.05
N GLY A 203 -17.42 11.85 9.81
CA GLY A 203 -16.77 13.12 9.49
C GLY A 203 -15.27 13.14 9.78
N GLU A 204 -14.65 14.33 9.73
CA GLU A 204 -13.20 14.54 9.92
C GLU A 204 -12.68 14.12 11.31
N GLY A 205 -13.59 13.98 12.28
CA GLY A 205 -13.31 13.65 13.68
C GLY A 205 -13.23 12.15 13.95
N PHE A 206 -13.33 11.29 12.94
CA PHE A 206 -13.31 9.84 13.13
C PHE A 206 -12.07 9.37 13.92
N THR A 207 -12.25 8.27 14.63
CA THR A 207 -11.22 7.59 15.43
C THR A 207 -10.78 6.28 14.77
N THR A 208 -9.65 5.73 15.20
CA THR A 208 -9.22 4.39 14.76
C THR A 208 -10.26 3.31 15.07
N ALA A 209 -11.02 3.45 16.16
CA ALA A 209 -12.10 2.54 16.49
C ALA A 209 -13.24 2.60 15.46
N ASP A 210 -13.57 3.78 14.93
CA ASP A 210 -14.59 3.94 13.88
C ASP A 210 -14.20 3.20 12.59
N ILE A 211 -12.92 3.29 12.19
CA ILE A 211 -12.38 2.50 11.06
C ILE A 211 -12.60 1.00 11.30
N GLY A 212 -12.21 0.52 12.50
CA GLY A 212 -12.40 -0.88 12.87
C GLY A 212 -13.86 -1.33 12.85
N GLN A 213 -14.80 -0.45 13.25
CA GLN A 213 -16.23 -0.74 13.18
C GLN A 213 -16.74 -0.79 11.74
N GLU A 214 -16.28 0.09 10.85
CA GLU A 214 -16.68 0.02 9.43
C GLU A 214 -16.12 -1.22 8.74
N TRP A 215 -14.90 -1.67 9.10
CA TRP A 215 -14.37 -2.96 8.64
C TRP A 215 -15.29 -4.11 9.06
N LEU A 216 -15.62 -4.22 10.35
CA LEU A 216 -16.48 -5.27 10.88
C LEU A 216 -17.87 -5.28 10.23
N ARG A 217 -18.36 -4.12 9.80
CA ARG A 217 -19.68 -3.96 9.19
C ARG A 217 -19.70 -4.28 7.69
N HIS A 218 -18.66 -3.92 6.96
CA HIS A 218 -18.72 -3.87 5.49
C HIS A 218 -17.70 -4.75 4.77
N MET A 219 -16.61 -5.18 5.43
CA MET A 219 -15.52 -5.94 4.80
C MET A 219 -15.64 -7.45 5.09
N PRO A 220 -15.83 -8.31 4.07
CA PRO A 220 -15.77 -9.75 4.29
C PRO A 220 -14.39 -10.21 4.75
N TYR A 221 -14.33 -11.04 5.80
CA TYR A 221 -13.06 -11.49 6.42
C TYR A 221 -12.05 -12.14 5.44
N LYS A 222 -12.51 -12.82 4.39
CA LYS A 222 -11.62 -13.44 3.37
C LYS A 222 -11.05 -12.44 2.36
N LEU A 223 -11.47 -11.19 2.40
CA LEU A 223 -11.09 -10.11 1.49
C LEU A 223 -10.23 -9.02 2.14
N VAL A 224 -9.86 -9.24 3.41
CA VAL A 224 -8.74 -8.54 4.05
C VAL A 224 -7.53 -9.46 4.03
N TYR A 225 -6.33 -8.93 3.84
CA TYR A 225 -5.12 -9.72 3.63
C TYR A 225 -4.12 -9.50 4.76
N THR A 226 -3.17 -10.41 4.93
CA THR A 226 -1.98 -10.22 5.78
C THR A 226 -2.24 -9.54 7.16
N ALA A 227 -1.75 -8.32 7.38
CA ALA A 227 -1.91 -7.54 8.61
C ALA A 227 -3.37 -7.28 8.92
N GLU A 228 -4.14 -6.84 7.93
CA GLU A 228 -5.57 -6.56 8.06
C GLU A 228 -6.36 -7.79 8.44
N ARG A 229 -5.98 -8.97 7.94
CA ARG A 229 -6.62 -10.24 8.32
C ARG A 229 -6.37 -10.58 9.78
N VAL A 230 -5.15 -10.39 10.27
CA VAL A 230 -4.84 -10.58 11.70
C VAL A 230 -5.59 -9.57 12.55
N THR A 231 -5.59 -8.30 12.17
CA THR A 231 -6.33 -7.24 12.84
C THR A 231 -7.83 -7.51 12.88
N TYR A 232 -8.44 -7.96 11.78
CA TYR A 232 -9.86 -8.31 11.76
C TYR A 232 -10.16 -9.44 12.76
N LYS A 233 -9.32 -10.48 12.81
CA LYS A 233 -9.42 -11.55 13.83
C LYS A 233 -9.28 -10.98 15.25
N ASN A 234 -8.35 -10.07 15.47
CA ASN A 234 -8.12 -9.42 16.76
C ASN A 234 -9.36 -8.63 17.21
N LEU A 235 -9.97 -7.85 16.32
CA LEU A 235 -11.19 -7.10 16.59
C LEU A 235 -12.37 -8.02 16.98
N ILE A 236 -12.57 -9.13 16.25
CA ILE A 236 -13.61 -10.13 16.59
C ILE A 236 -13.38 -10.71 18.00
N ASN A 237 -12.12 -10.87 18.39
CA ASN A 237 -11.73 -11.40 19.70
C ASN A 237 -11.68 -10.34 20.81
N GLY A 238 -12.12 -9.11 20.55
CA GLY A 238 -12.16 -8.03 21.53
C GLY A 238 -10.82 -7.35 21.81
N VAL A 239 -9.79 -7.58 20.98
CA VAL A 239 -8.55 -6.82 21.02
C VAL A 239 -8.75 -5.54 20.22
N LEU A 240 -8.87 -4.41 20.92
CA LEU A 240 -9.18 -3.10 20.35
C LEU A 240 -7.90 -2.37 19.87
N PRO A 241 -8.04 -1.32 19.05
CA PRO A 241 -6.91 -0.46 18.71
C PRO A 241 -6.38 0.31 19.94
N PRO A 242 -5.07 0.60 20.01
CA PRO A 242 -4.04 0.27 19.01
C PRO A 242 -3.50 -1.17 19.07
N GLU A 243 -3.81 -1.94 20.11
CA GLU A 243 -3.28 -3.31 20.31
C GLU A 243 -3.69 -4.26 19.17
N SER A 244 -4.78 -3.99 18.48
CA SER A 244 -5.23 -4.74 17.30
C SER A 244 -4.20 -4.81 16.17
N ALA A 245 -3.30 -3.82 16.09
CA ALA A 245 -2.22 -3.77 15.10
C ALA A 245 -1.01 -4.61 15.48
N THR A 246 -0.73 -4.81 16.77
CA THR A 246 0.50 -5.45 17.26
C THR A 246 0.28 -6.83 17.86
N TYR A 247 -0.93 -7.14 18.33
CA TYR A 247 -1.22 -8.42 18.96
C TYR A 247 -1.10 -9.55 17.94
N ARG A 248 0.02 -10.28 18.01
CA ARG A 248 0.33 -11.45 17.18
C ARG A 248 0.25 -11.17 15.67
N ASN A 249 0.64 -9.97 15.27
CA ASN A 249 0.59 -9.51 13.89
C ASN A 249 2.01 -9.28 13.32
N PRO A 250 2.57 -10.27 12.61
CA PRO A 250 3.91 -10.16 12.04
C PRO A 250 3.95 -9.31 10.77
N TYR A 251 2.81 -9.02 10.16
CA TYR A 251 2.72 -8.33 8.88
C TYR A 251 2.64 -6.80 9.02
N ARG A 252 2.83 -6.28 10.24
CA ARG A 252 2.57 -4.87 10.63
C ARG A 252 3.35 -3.81 9.84
N GLU A 253 4.43 -4.19 9.13
CA GLU A 253 5.20 -3.31 8.24
C GLU A 253 5.00 -3.60 6.74
N TRP A 254 4.00 -4.41 6.38
CA TRP A 254 3.64 -4.68 4.99
C TRP A 254 2.78 -3.55 4.41
N ILE A 255 2.61 -3.55 3.09
CA ILE A 255 2.10 -2.41 2.30
C ILE A 255 0.63 -2.06 2.58
N GLY A 256 -0.10 -2.89 3.31
CA GLY A 256 -1.55 -2.80 3.46
C GLY A 256 -2.08 -1.46 3.99
N ALA A 257 -1.37 -0.76 4.88
CA ALA A 257 -1.76 0.61 5.26
C ALA A 257 -1.49 1.65 4.16
N GLN A 258 -0.46 1.46 3.34
CA GLN A 258 -0.08 2.37 2.26
C GLN A 258 -1.17 2.47 1.19
N ILE A 259 -1.77 1.35 0.79
CA ILE A 259 -2.81 1.31 -0.26
C ILE A 259 -4.14 1.97 0.15
N ARG A 260 -4.34 2.23 1.45
CA ARG A 260 -5.60 2.78 1.99
C ARG A 260 -5.55 4.31 2.14
N ALA A 261 -4.37 4.88 1.93
CA ALA A 261 -4.05 6.25 2.33
C ALA A 261 -4.57 7.33 1.37
N ASP A 262 -4.87 6.96 0.12
CA ASP A 262 -5.14 7.90 -0.97
C ASP A 262 -6.28 8.87 -0.68
N LEU A 263 -7.40 8.36 -0.15
CA LEU A 263 -8.57 9.16 0.17
C LEU A 263 -8.21 10.32 1.11
N TRP A 264 -7.36 10.06 2.10
CA TRP A 264 -6.98 11.06 3.09
C TRP A 264 -6.21 12.22 2.45
N GLY A 265 -5.45 11.95 1.38
CA GLY A 265 -4.86 12.98 0.53
C GLY A 265 -5.89 13.71 -0.34
N TRP A 266 -6.81 12.98 -0.97
CA TRP A 266 -7.85 13.55 -1.85
C TRP A 266 -8.77 14.54 -1.13
N VAL A 267 -9.09 14.31 0.15
CA VAL A 267 -9.95 15.20 0.95
C VAL A 267 -9.19 16.32 1.66
N ASN A 268 -7.86 16.38 1.53
CA ASN A 268 -7.00 17.40 2.13
C ASN A 268 -6.12 18.11 1.08
N PRO A 269 -6.69 18.67 -0.01
CA PRO A 269 -5.91 19.31 -1.05
C PRO A 269 -5.08 20.47 -0.48
N GLY A 270 -3.77 20.47 -0.74
CA GLY A 270 -2.83 21.46 -0.19
C GLY A 270 -2.68 21.44 1.33
N ASN A 271 -3.15 20.37 2.01
CA ASN A 271 -3.04 20.21 3.46
C ASN A 271 -2.42 18.85 3.86
N PRO A 272 -1.12 18.62 3.61
CA PRO A 272 -0.47 17.36 3.93
C PRO A 272 -0.57 16.96 5.42
N LEU A 273 -0.55 17.92 6.35
CA LEU A 273 -0.70 17.63 7.79
C LEU A 273 -2.10 17.07 8.12
N GLY A 274 -3.16 17.61 7.49
CA GLY A 274 -4.52 17.08 7.65
C GLY A 274 -4.64 15.67 7.09
N ALA A 275 -4.06 15.42 5.91
CA ALA A 275 -4.01 14.12 5.28
C ALA A 275 -3.30 13.08 6.16
N VAL A 276 -2.11 13.42 6.67
CA VAL A 276 -1.30 12.58 7.57
C VAL A 276 -2.03 12.28 8.87
N THR A 277 -2.76 13.25 9.44
CA THR A 277 -3.51 13.03 10.68
C THR A 277 -4.64 12.00 10.48
N MET A 278 -5.36 12.07 9.36
CA MET A 278 -6.40 11.08 9.03
C MET A 278 -5.80 9.72 8.69
N ALA A 279 -4.75 9.70 7.86
CA ALA A 279 -4.05 8.47 7.48
C ALA A 279 -3.42 7.76 8.69
N TYR A 280 -2.91 8.49 9.67
CA TYR A 280 -2.40 7.91 10.91
C TYR A 280 -3.50 7.15 11.66
N ARG A 281 -4.67 7.76 11.88
CA ARG A 281 -5.79 7.11 12.59
C ARG A 281 -6.26 5.86 11.88
N ASP A 282 -6.21 5.85 10.55
CA ASP A 282 -6.55 4.71 9.71
C ASP A 282 -5.49 3.59 9.74
N ALA A 283 -4.22 3.96 9.60
CA ALA A 283 -3.10 3.03 9.50
C ALA A 283 -2.86 2.27 10.82
N THR A 284 -2.96 2.97 11.97
CA THR A 284 -2.69 2.38 13.29
C THR A 284 -3.73 1.37 13.75
N LEU A 285 -4.79 1.14 12.97
CA LEU A 285 -5.72 0.03 13.19
C LEU A 285 -5.00 -1.32 13.03
N SER A 286 -4.15 -1.44 12.01
CA SER A 286 -3.55 -2.72 11.60
C SER A 286 -2.02 -2.72 11.43
N HIS A 287 -1.38 -1.55 11.37
CA HIS A 287 0.05 -1.43 11.06
C HIS A 287 0.82 -0.62 12.11
N THR A 288 2.14 -0.77 12.09
CA THR A 288 3.11 0.03 12.86
C THR A 288 4.32 0.36 12.01
N GLY A 289 5.23 1.21 12.51
CA GLY A 289 6.55 1.45 11.91
C GLY A 289 6.46 1.78 10.41
N ASN A 290 7.21 1.06 9.58
CA ASN A 290 7.25 1.32 8.14
C ASN A 290 5.88 1.19 7.46
N GLY A 291 4.98 0.33 7.94
CA GLY A 291 3.62 0.21 7.39
C GLY A 291 2.80 1.47 7.59
N VAL A 292 2.88 2.09 8.78
CA VAL A 292 2.27 3.41 9.04
C VAL A 292 2.96 4.49 8.22
N TYR A 293 4.29 4.49 8.15
CA TYR A 293 5.06 5.52 7.43
C TYR A 293 4.74 5.54 5.93
N GLY A 294 4.52 4.38 5.31
CA GLY A 294 4.03 4.30 3.93
C GLY A 294 2.70 5.01 3.73
N ALA A 295 1.74 4.83 4.66
CA ALA A 295 0.45 5.50 4.61
C ALA A 295 0.57 7.03 4.79
N LEU A 296 1.40 7.48 5.74
CA LEU A 296 1.63 8.92 5.94
C LEU A 296 2.25 9.55 4.69
N TRP A 297 3.24 8.86 4.09
CA TRP A 297 3.95 9.31 2.89
C TRP A 297 3.00 9.46 1.69
N ILE A 298 2.19 8.45 1.38
CA ILE A 298 1.21 8.51 0.28
C ILE A 298 0.18 9.63 0.49
N ALA A 299 -0.42 9.71 1.68
CA ALA A 299 -1.43 10.72 1.97
C ALA A 299 -0.88 12.15 1.82
N ALA A 300 0.32 12.41 2.33
CA ALA A 300 1.00 13.69 2.21
C ALA A 300 1.40 14.02 0.77
N MET A 301 1.91 13.04 -0.01
CA MET A 301 2.22 13.23 -1.43
C MET A 301 0.98 13.65 -2.23
N ILE A 302 -0.13 12.92 -2.06
CA ILE A 302 -1.37 13.19 -2.78
C ILE A 302 -1.94 14.56 -2.41
N ALA A 303 -1.96 14.91 -1.11
CA ALA A 303 -2.37 16.24 -0.68
C ALA A 303 -1.49 17.35 -1.29
N SER A 304 -0.18 17.10 -1.43
CA SER A 304 0.78 18.03 -2.03
C SER A 304 0.63 18.15 -3.55
N ALA A 305 0.25 17.07 -4.23
CA ALA A 305 0.08 17.03 -5.69
C ALA A 305 -0.99 18.00 -6.21
N PHE A 306 -1.92 18.45 -5.36
CA PHE A 306 -2.88 19.51 -5.69
C PHE A 306 -2.25 20.90 -5.86
N VAL A 307 -1.03 21.12 -5.37
CA VAL A 307 -0.41 22.46 -5.35
C VAL A 307 1.07 22.45 -5.76
N CYS A 308 1.60 21.29 -6.14
CA CYS A 308 2.99 21.11 -6.51
C CYS A 308 3.08 20.31 -7.82
N GLU A 309 3.80 20.84 -8.80
CA GLU A 309 3.98 20.17 -10.10
C GLU A 309 5.27 19.36 -10.18
N ASP A 310 6.28 19.68 -9.36
CA ASP A 310 7.56 18.97 -9.37
C ASP A 310 7.45 17.63 -8.62
N VAL A 311 7.73 16.53 -9.32
CA VAL A 311 7.50 15.18 -8.79
C VAL A 311 8.46 14.84 -7.66
N GLU A 312 9.72 15.27 -7.75
CA GLU A 312 10.67 15.07 -6.67
C GLU A 312 10.25 15.85 -5.41
N ALA A 313 9.78 17.09 -5.56
CA ALA A 313 9.24 17.89 -4.47
C ALA A 313 8.00 17.23 -3.84
N ILE A 314 7.06 16.69 -4.64
CA ILE A 314 5.92 15.92 -4.10
C ILE A 314 6.42 14.77 -3.20
N ILE A 315 7.39 13.98 -3.66
CA ILE A 315 7.97 12.87 -2.89
C ILE A 315 8.60 13.36 -1.59
N ARG A 316 9.37 14.45 -1.66
CA ARG A 316 10.04 15.07 -0.50
C ARG A 316 9.03 15.66 0.50
N HIS A 317 7.97 16.30 0.03
CA HIS A 317 6.86 16.76 0.87
C HIS A 317 6.17 15.61 1.61
N GLY A 318 6.00 14.46 0.96
CA GLY A 318 5.53 13.26 1.63
C GLY A 318 6.49 12.81 2.75
N LEU A 319 7.78 12.80 2.44
CA LEU A 319 8.82 12.33 3.34
C LEU A 319 8.99 13.21 4.59
N ALA A 320 8.59 14.48 4.48
CA ALA A 320 8.61 15.45 5.57
C ALA A 320 7.79 15.05 6.80
N PHE A 321 6.85 14.11 6.66
CA PHE A 321 5.99 13.61 7.75
C PHE A 321 6.40 12.24 8.30
N VAL A 322 7.51 11.70 7.83
CA VAL A 322 8.07 10.42 8.29
C VAL A 322 9.29 10.70 9.19
N PRO A 323 9.55 9.90 10.24
CA PRO A 323 10.74 10.09 11.07
C PRO A 323 12.02 10.05 10.24
N LYS A 324 12.82 11.11 10.32
CA LYS A 324 13.94 11.35 9.40
C LYS A 324 15.02 10.26 9.46
N ASP A 325 15.15 9.56 10.58
CA ASP A 325 16.17 8.53 10.83
C ASP A 325 15.60 7.10 10.70
N SER A 326 14.35 6.95 10.25
CA SER A 326 13.72 5.64 10.01
C SER A 326 14.26 4.93 8.77
N ARG A 327 14.06 3.61 8.71
CA ARG A 327 14.37 2.79 7.52
C ARG A 327 13.57 3.27 6.30
N PHE A 328 12.32 3.67 6.48
CA PHE A 328 11.50 4.25 5.40
C PHE A 328 12.13 5.52 4.83
N ALA A 329 12.49 6.48 5.68
CA ALA A 329 13.11 7.73 5.24
C ALA A 329 14.43 7.50 4.49
N ALA A 330 15.25 6.57 4.99
CA ALA A 330 16.49 6.17 4.33
C ALA A 330 16.24 5.58 2.94
N ALA A 331 15.22 4.71 2.80
CA ALA A 331 14.92 4.06 1.52
C ALA A 331 14.48 5.05 0.43
N ILE A 332 13.60 5.98 0.76
CA ILE A 332 13.15 6.98 -0.22
C ILE A 332 14.29 7.92 -0.62
N ARG A 333 15.12 8.38 0.33
CA ARG A 333 16.29 9.21 0.00
C ARG A 333 17.27 8.48 -0.90
N GLN A 334 17.50 7.20 -0.63
CA GLN A 334 18.41 6.40 -1.44
C GLN A 334 17.91 6.22 -2.88
N VAL A 335 16.60 6.06 -3.08
CA VAL A 335 16.00 6.04 -4.43
C VAL A 335 16.16 7.38 -5.15
N ILE A 336 15.97 8.51 -4.45
CA ILE A 336 16.21 9.83 -5.02
C ILE A 336 17.69 10.00 -5.43
N ASP A 337 18.62 9.57 -4.59
CA ASP A 337 20.05 9.60 -4.91
C ASP A 337 20.40 8.73 -6.13
N TRP A 338 19.78 7.54 -6.24
CA TRP A 338 19.93 6.68 -7.41
C TRP A 338 19.33 7.29 -8.67
N TYR A 339 18.18 7.96 -8.58
CA TYR A 339 17.59 8.69 -9.70
C TYR A 339 18.54 9.78 -10.24
N HIS A 340 19.21 10.53 -9.37
CA HIS A 340 20.20 11.54 -9.80
C HIS A 340 21.47 10.93 -10.43
N ARG A 341 21.77 9.66 -10.14
CA ARG A 341 22.97 8.96 -10.61
C ARG A 341 22.75 8.15 -11.89
N TYR A 342 21.58 7.56 -12.05
CA TYR A 342 21.27 6.64 -13.14
C TYR A 342 20.24 7.27 -14.10
N PRO A 343 20.53 7.41 -15.40
CA PRO A 343 19.55 7.95 -16.35
C PRO A 343 18.40 6.98 -16.67
N ASP A 344 18.60 5.67 -16.44
CA ASP A 344 17.64 4.62 -16.75
C ASP A 344 17.03 4.04 -15.48
N TRP A 345 15.69 3.95 -15.43
CA TRP A 345 14.97 3.39 -14.31
C TRP A 345 15.34 1.92 -14.06
N ARG A 346 15.78 1.18 -15.08
CA ARG A 346 16.22 -0.22 -14.95
C ARG A 346 17.48 -0.35 -14.10
N ASP A 347 18.42 0.58 -14.22
CA ASP A 347 19.62 0.62 -13.40
C ASP A 347 19.28 0.97 -11.94
N CYS A 348 18.32 1.88 -11.73
CA CYS A 348 17.80 2.19 -10.41
C CYS A 348 17.05 1.00 -9.79
N LEU A 349 16.22 0.30 -10.58
CA LEU A 349 15.50 -0.89 -10.13
C LEU A 349 16.46 -2.00 -9.72
N GLN A 350 17.57 -2.19 -10.45
CA GLN A 350 18.61 -3.13 -10.04
C GLN A 350 19.13 -2.81 -8.63
N ARG A 351 19.37 -1.53 -8.31
CA ARG A 351 19.79 -1.13 -6.96
C ARG A 351 18.71 -1.36 -5.91
N ILE A 352 17.45 -1.12 -6.26
CA ILE A 352 16.31 -1.43 -5.39
C ILE A 352 16.26 -2.93 -5.10
N HIS A 353 16.45 -3.80 -6.08
CA HIS A 353 16.52 -5.25 -5.88
C HIS A 353 17.72 -5.67 -5.02
N GLU A 354 18.90 -5.11 -5.26
CA GLU A 354 20.11 -5.39 -4.48
C GLU A 354 19.92 -5.04 -2.99
N GLN A 355 19.25 -3.93 -2.69
CA GLN A 355 19.10 -3.43 -1.33
C GLN A 355 17.84 -3.93 -0.61
N TYR A 356 16.73 -4.08 -1.34
CA TYR A 356 15.40 -4.35 -0.76
C TYR A 356 14.77 -5.65 -1.28
N GLY A 357 15.44 -6.40 -2.15
CA GLY A 357 14.88 -7.63 -2.74
C GLY A 357 14.77 -8.82 -1.79
N THR A 358 15.34 -8.74 -0.58
CA THR A 358 15.17 -9.76 0.47
C THR A 358 13.89 -9.61 1.27
N TYR A 359 13.23 -8.46 1.20
CA TYR A 359 11.93 -8.26 1.85
C TYR A 359 10.85 -9.07 1.12
N HIS A 360 9.77 -9.38 1.84
CA HIS A 360 8.59 -10.01 1.23
C HIS A 360 8.06 -9.14 0.09
N THR A 361 7.47 -9.75 -0.95
CA THR A 361 7.04 -9.04 -2.16
C THR A 361 6.02 -7.93 -1.88
N VAL A 362 5.24 -8.04 -0.80
CA VAL A 362 4.27 -7.02 -0.35
C VAL A 362 4.76 -6.20 0.87
N HIS A 363 6.05 -6.20 1.17
CA HIS A 363 6.58 -5.36 2.25
C HIS A 363 6.52 -3.87 1.85
N THR A 364 6.44 -2.95 2.83
CA THR A 364 6.27 -1.53 2.52
C THR A 364 7.51 -0.93 1.83
N LEU A 365 8.72 -1.24 2.29
CA LEU A 365 9.94 -0.56 1.85
C LEU A 365 10.27 -0.77 0.36
N ASN A 366 10.22 -2.01 -0.12
CA ASN A 366 10.54 -2.32 -1.51
C ASN A 366 9.47 -1.75 -2.47
N ASN A 367 8.20 -1.77 -2.07
CA ASN A 367 7.13 -1.20 -2.87
C ASN A 367 7.12 0.34 -2.85
N ALA A 368 7.37 0.98 -1.70
CA ALA A 368 7.54 2.43 -1.64
C ALA A 368 8.74 2.90 -2.47
N ALA A 369 9.83 2.12 -2.52
CA ALA A 369 10.96 2.38 -3.41
C ALA A 369 10.57 2.31 -4.89
N VAL A 370 9.76 1.32 -5.30
CA VAL A 370 9.22 1.22 -6.67
C VAL A 370 8.31 2.40 -7.00
N VAL A 371 7.42 2.81 -6.09
CA VAL A 371 6.55 3.97 -6.28
C VAL A 371 7.38 5.25 -6.47
N ALA A 372 8.37 5.50 -5.61
CA ALA A 372 9.24 6.66 -5.71
C ALA A 372 10.03 6.68 -7.03
N MET A 373 10.63 5.55 -7.41
CA MET A 373 11.33 5.42 -8.69
C MET A 373 10.39 5.70 -9.86
N SER A 374 9.22 5.06 -9.88
CA SER A 374 8.26 5.21 -10.99
C SER A 374 7.79 6.65 -11.15
N LEU A 375 7.54 7.35 -10.04
CA LEU A 375 7.20 8.77 -10.04
C LEU A 375 8.37 9.61 -10.60
N LEU A 376 9.59 9.47 -10.06
CA LEU A 376 10.76 10.25 -10.49
C LEU A 376 11.04 10.08 -11.99
N TYR A 377 11.14 8.84 -12.46
CA TYR A 377 11.43 8.56 -13.86
C TYR A 377 10.26 8.85 -14.80
N SER A 378 9.03 9.01 -14.29
CA SER A 378 7.91 9.47 -15.12
C SER A 378 8.04 10.94 -15.53
N GLY A 379 8.68 11.79 -14.71
CA GLY A 379 8.72 13.23 -14.93
C GLY A 379 7.33 13.89 -14.94
N GLY A 380 6.32 13.25 -14.34
CA GLY A 380 4.93 13.71 -14.34
C GLY A 380 4.06 13.09 -15.46
N ASP A 381 4.64 12.31 -16.37
CA ASP A 381 3.90 11.58 -17.40
C ASP A 381 3.13 10.40 -16.80
N PHE A 382 1.80 10.44 -16.90
CA PHE A 382 0.92 9.45 -16.30
C PHE A 382 1.20 8.03 -16.79
N GLU A 383 1.31 7.86 -18.11
CA GLU A 383 1.49 6.54 -18.74
C GLU A 383 2.85 5.94 -18.40
N LYS A 384 3.90 6.76 -18.49
CA LYS A 384 5.26 6.34 -18.12
C LYS A 384 5.31 5.92 -16.65
N GLY A 385 4.66 6.66 -15.76
CA GLY A 385 4.59 6.33 -14.34
C GLY A 385 3.97 4.96 -14.07
N ILE A 386 2.72 4.75 -14.51
CA ILE A 386 2.03 3.48 -14.22
C ILE A 386 2.68 2.29 -14.91
N THR A 387 3.23 2.46 -16.11
CA THR A 387 3.88 1.36 -16.84
C THR A 387 5.24 0.99 -16.23
N ILE A 388 6.03 1.95 -15.74
CA ILE A 388 7.26 1.64 -14.98
C ILE A 388 6.92 0.89 -13.70
N ALA A 389 5.90 1.34 -12.96
CA ALA A 389 5.47 0.70 -11.70
C ALA A 389 5.08 -0.77 -11.91
N VAL A 390 4.29 -1.07 -12.95
CA VAL A 390 3.89 -2.45 -13.27
C VAL A 390 5.07 -3.27 -13.81
N MET A 391 5.90 -2.70 -14.67
CA MET A 391 7.07 -3.42 -15.20
C MET A 391 8.11 -3.73 -14.11
N ALA A 392 8.15 -2.99 -13.01
CA ALA A 392 9.05 -3.26 -11.88
C ALA A 392 8.71 -4.56 -11.13
N GLY A 393 7.49 -5.09 -11.27
CA GLY A 393 7.06 -6.30 -10.58
C GLY A 393 6.70 -6.08 -9.11
N TRP A 394 6.74 -7.17 -8.33
CA TRP A 394 6.21 -7.24 -6.96
C TRP A 394 4.72 -6.93 -6.92
N ASP A 395 4.30 -5.95 -6.12
CA ASP A 395 2.90 -5.64 -5.87
C ASP A 395 2.36 -4.66 -6.93
N THR A 396 2.20 -5.15 -8.15
CA THR A 396 2.09 -4.31 -9.35
C THR A 396 0.80 -3.51 -9.45
N ASP A 397 -0.33 -4.05 -8.96
CA ASP A 397 -1.59 -3.30 -8.84
C ASP A 397 -1.48 -2.19 -7.80
N CYS A 398 -0.99 -2.48 -6.60
CA CYS A 398 -0.78 -1.51 -5.52
C CYS A 398 0.16 -0.37 -5.96
N ASN A 399 1.32 -0.72 -6.53
CA ASN A 399 2.29 0.25 -7.00
C ASN A 399 1.74 1.08 -8.16
N GLY A 400 1.06 0.43 -9.12
CA GLY A 400 0.37 1.11 -10.22
C GLY A 400 -0.71 2.06 -9.72
N ALA A 401 -1.49 1.65 -8.71
CA ALA A 401 -2.57 2.42 -8.11
C ALA A 401 -2.04 3.67 -7.40
N SER A 402 -1.02 3.55 -6.54
CA SER A 402 -0.42 4.70 -5.85
C SER A 402 0.22 5.70 -6.83
N VAL A 403 0.97 5.23 -7.83
CA VAL A 403 1.56 6.10 -8.86
C VAL A 403 0.47 6.78 -9.69
N GLY A 404 -0.54 6.01 -10.10
CA GLY A 404 -1.67 6.52 -10.86
C GLY A 404 -2.49 7.55 -10.09
N SER A 405 -2.66 7.38 -8.78
CA SER A 405 -3.37 8.33 -7.91
C SER A 405 -2.63 9.67 -7.80
N VAL A 406 -1.32 9.65 -7.52
CA VAL A 406 -0.49 10.86 -7.43
C VAL A 406 -0.47 11.62 -8.76
N LEU A 407 -0.20 10.93 -9.87
CA LEU A 407 -0.15 11.55 -11.20
C LEU A 407 -1.54 11.97 -11.68
N GLY A 408 -2.58 11.23 -11.30
CA GLY A 408 -3.98 11.55 -11.58
C GLY A 408 -4.43 12.86 -10.93
N VAL A 409 -4.11 13.05 -9.64
CA VAL A 409 -4.38 14.30 -8.94
C VAL A 409 -3.59 15.46 -9.53
N ARG A 410 -2.30 15.25 -9.80
CA ARG A 410 -1.41 16.27 -10.36
C ARG A 410 -1.91 16.76 -11.73
N ASN A 411 -2.23 15.82 -12.62
CA ASN A 411 -2.51 16.11 -14.03
C ASN A 411 -3.97 16.48 -14.26
N GLY A 412 -4.89 15.94 -13.46
CA GLY A 412 -6.32 16.08 -13.68
C GLY A 412 -6.91 15.01 -14.62
N ALA A 413 -8.17 14.63 -14.38
CA ALA A 413 -8.92 13.68 -15.19
C ALA A 413 -8.89 13.97 -16.71
N ALA A 414 -8.98 15.23 -17.11
CA ALA A 414 -9.05 15.64 -18.51
C ALA A 414 -7.74 15.39 -19.27
N GLN A 415 -6.62 15.34 -18.56
CA GLN A 415 -5.29 15.12 -19.14
C GLN A 415 -4.85 13.65 -19.13
N LEU A 416 -5.66 12.76 -18.54
CA LEU A 416 -5.36 11.33 -18.55
C LEU A 416 -5.61 10.72 -19.94
N PRO A 417 -4.68 9.91 -20.49
CA PRO A 417 -4.87 9.34 -21.82
C PRO A 417 -6.12 8.43 -21.87
N PRO A 418 -7.06 8.66 -22.81
CA PRO A 418 -8.32 7.92 -22.86
C PRO A 418 -8.17 6.40 -22.97
N LYS A 419 -7.06 5.89 -23.51
CA LYS A 419 -6.82 4.44 -23.59
C LYS A 419 -6.74 3.76 -22.21
N TRP A 420 -6.38 4.50 -21.17
CA TRP A 420 -6.31 4.00 -19.79
C TRP A 420 -7.63 4.22 -19.03
N THR A 421 -8.38 5.28 -19.35
CA THR A 421 -9.58 5.65 -18.58
C THR A 421 -10.89 5.22 -19.23
N ALA A 422 -10.98 5.23 -20.57
CA ALA A 422 -12.19 4.86 -21.29
C ALA A 422 -12.61 3.39 -21.09
N PRO A 423 -11.70 2.39 -21.05
CA PRO A 423 -12.10 1.00 -20.80
C PRO A 423 -12.70 0.76 -19.40
N LEU A 424 -12.41 1.64 -18.43
CA LEU A 424 -13.04 1.61 -17.10
C LEU A 424 -14.53 1.99 -17.14
N GLN A 425 -14.99 2.64 -18.22
CA GLN A 425 -16.39 3.00 -18.44
C GLN A 425 -17.05 3.74 -17.26
N ASP A 426 -16.27 4.52 -16.51
CA ASP A 426 -16.71 5.19 -15.29
C ASP A 426 -17.37 4.23 -14.28
N THR A 427 -16.95 2.97 -14.22
CA THR A 427 -17.54 1.98 -13.31
C THR A 427 -16.50 1.18 -12.55
N ILE A 428 -16.85 0.80 -11.33
CA ILE A 428 -16.04 -0.08 -10.50
C ILE A 428 -16.90 -1.15 -9.82
N SER A 429 -16.35 -2.36 -9.75
CA SER A 429 -16.90 -3.46 -8.96
C SER A 429 -16.32 -3.41 -7.55
N THR A 430 -17.17 -3.50 -6.52
CA THR A 430 -16.73 -3.55 -5.12
C THR A 430 -17.57 -4.54 -4.33
N LEU A 431 -16.97 -5.10 -3.28
CA LEU A 431 -17.66 -5.97 -2.31
C LEU A 431 -17.92 -5.27 -0.96
N ILE A 432 -17.57 -3.99 -0.84
CA ILE A 432 -17.99 -3.16 0.28
C ILE A 432 -19.52 -3.06 0.28
N VAL A 433 -20.14 -3.51 1.37
CA VAL A 433 -21.60 -3.63 1.50
C VAL A 433 -22.25 -2.25 1.58
N SER A 434 -22.49 -1.62 0.44
CA SER A 434 -23.49 -0.56 0.27
C SER A 434 -23.95 -0.46 -1.18
N ASP A 435 -23.07 -0.69 -2.16
CA ASP A 435 -23.37 -0.48 -3.58
C ASP A 435 -22.52 -1.41 -4.48
N ARG A 436 -23.12 -2.45 -5.08
CA ARG A 436 -22.37 -3.48 -5.84
C ARG A 436 -21.65 -2.95 -7.09
N ARG A 437 -22.15 -1.86 -7.67
CA ARG A 437 -21.53 -1.15 -8.80
C ARG A 437 -21.74 0.35 -8.58
N VAL A 438 -20.65 1.07 -8.41
CA VAL A 438 -20.63 2.54 -8.28
C VAL A 438 -19.85 3.13 -9.44
N THR A 439 -20.10 4.40 -9.74
CA THR A 439 -19.32 5.11 -10.73
C THR A 439 -18.15 5.84 -10.10
N LEU A 440 -17.01 5.89 -10.79
CA LEU A 440 -15.83 6.60 -10.32
C LEU A 440 -16.14 8.11 -10.18
N SER A 441 -16.94 8.65 -11.10
CA SER A 441 -17.41 10.04 -11.09
C SER A 441 -18.30 10.37 -9.89
N SER A 442 -19.11 9.43 -9.41
CA SER A 442 -19.96 9.59 -8.21
C SER A 442 -19.13 9.57 -6.94
N LEU A 443 -18.19 8.62 -6.84
CA LEU A 443 -17.22 8.58 -5.75
C LEU A 443 -16.41 9.88 -5.70
N ALA A 444 -15.91 10.35 -6.84
CA ALA A 444 -15.17 11.61 -6.93
C ALA A 444 -15.99 12.83 -6.50
N ARG A 445 -17.29 12.92 -6.84
CA ARG A 445 -18.16 14.01 -6.36
C ARG A 445 -18.28 14.01 -4.84
N ARG A 446 -18.58 12.85 -4.26
CA ARG A 446 -18.67 12.70 -2.79
C ARG A 446 -17.35 13.04 -2.10
N THR A 447 -16.23 12.57 -2.64
CA THR A 447 -14.90 12.95 -2.14
C THR A 447 -14.67 14.47 -2.22
N THR A 448 -15.11 15.11 -3.31
CA THR A 448 -15.00 16.57 -3.50
C THR A 448 -15.85 17.35 -2.49
N GLU A 449 -17.06 16.88 -2.17
CA GLU A 449 -17.91 17.49 -1.15
C GLU A 449 -17.21 17.51 0.22
N HIS A 450 -16.58 16.40 0.62
CA HIS A 450 -15.77 16.35 1.84
C HIS A 450 -14.56 17.28 1.78
N ALA A 451 -13.85 17.31 0.65
CA ALA A 451 -12.69 18.18 0.46
C ALA A 451 -13.06 19.67 0.63
N ILE A 452 -14.16 20.11 0.01
CA ILE A 452 -14.65 21.49 0.13
C ILE A 452 -15.04 21.81 1.57
N GLN A 453 -15.78 20.92 2.25
CA GLN A 453 -16.17 21.13 3.64
C GLN A 453 -14.98 21.25 4.59
N ILE A 454 -13.95 20.42 4.40
CA ILE A 454 -12.71 20.47 5.19
C ILE A 454 -11.95 21.78 4.94
N LEU A 455 -11.84 22.19 3.67
CA LEU A 455 -11.22 23.47 3.29
C LEU A 455 -11.93 24.66 3.94
N GLU A 456 -13.26 24.74 3.85
CA GLU A 456 -14.05 25.84 4.42
C GLU A 456 -13.95 25.91 5.95
N ARG A 457 -13.98 24.77 6.63
CA ARG A 457 -13.78 24.72 8.09
C ARG A 457 -12.38 25.19 8.50
N ARG A 458 -11.37 24.92 7.67
CA ARG A 458 -9.99 25.39 7.90
C ARG A 458 -9.89 26.91 7.72
N GLU A 459 -10.47 27.45 6.66
CA GLU A 459 -10.51 28.90 6.41
C GLU A 459 -11.23 29.66 7.54
N CYS A 460 -12.27 29.09 8.13
CA CYS A 460 -12.95 29.67 9.29
C CYS A 460 -12.14 29.65 10.61
N ARG A 461 -11.13 28.78 10.71
CA ARG A 461 -10.28 28.62 11.92
C ARG A 461 -8.94 29.38 11.82
N ALA A 462 -8.53 29.76 10.61
CA ALA A 462 -7.33 30.54 10.33
C ALA A 462 -7.60 32.05 10.51
#